data_AF-A0A7W0K292-F1
#
_entry.id   AF-A0A7W0K292-F1
#
_cell.length_a   1.000
_cell.length_b   1.000
_cell.length_c   1.000
_cell.angle_alpha   90.00
_cell.angle_beta   90.00
_cell.angle_gamma   90.00
#
_symmetry.space_group_name_H-M   'P 1'
#
loop_
_entity.id
_entity.type
_entity.pdbx_description
1 polymer ?
#
loop_
_entity_poly.entity_id
_entity_poly.type
_entity_poly.pdbx_seq_one_letter_code
_entity_poly.pdbx_strand_id
1 'polypeptide(L)' 'MPLSRISWLVTVAICVIASLLLLLNGYYGYSGVLLAVGAAAAVNL' A
#
# COMPACT_ATOMS: atom_id res chain seq x y z
N MET A 1 -8.76 -17.11 -7.74
CA MET A 1 -7.61 -16.23 -8.04
C MET A 1 -6.33 -17.03 -7.81
N PRO A 2 -5.30 -16.91 -8.67
CA PRO A 2 -4.02 -17.57 -8.44
C PRO A 2 -3.39 -17.05 -7.14
N LEU A 3 -2.70 -17.93 -6.39
CA LEU A 3 -2.13 -17.62 -5.06
C LEU A 3 -1.19 -16.40 -5.10
N SER A 4 -0.49 -16.21 -6.21
CA SER A 4 0.38 -15.06 -6.49
C SER A 4 -0.35 -13.72 -6.60
N ARG A 5 -1.58 -13.68 -7.12
CA ARG A 5 -2.36 -12.43 -7.10
C ARG A 5 -2.82 -12.08 -5.70
N ILE A 6 -3.15 -13.08 -4.89
CA ILE A 6 -3.59 -12.86 -3.51
C ILE A 6 -2.47 -12.22 -2.69
N SER A 7 -1.22 -12.67 -2.84
CA SER A 7 -0.08 -12.04 -2.15
C SER A 7 0.10 -10.58 -2.53
N TRP A 8 -0.01 -10.23 -3.82
CA TRP A 8 0.09 -8.83 -4.26
C TRP A 8 -1.07 -7.98 -3.76
N LEU A 9 -2.29 -8.52 -3.77
CA LEU A 9 -3.47 -7.82 -3.27
C LEU A 9 -3.34 -7.51 -1.78
N VAL A 10 -2.82 -8.46 -0.99
CA VAL A 10 -2.54 -8.27 0.44
C VAL A 10 -1.46 -7.21 0.63
N THR A 11 -0.37 -7.22 -0.14
CA THR A 11 0.68 -6.20 -0.07
C THR A 11 0.12 -4.80 -0.33
N VAL A 12 -0.64 -4.63 -1.42
CA VAL A 12 -1.27 -3.35 -1.77
C VAL A 12 -2.21 -2.89 -0.65
N ALA A 13 -3.05 -3.79 -0.13
CA ALA A 13 -3.98 -3.48 0.95
C ALA A 13 -3.25 -2.99 2.22
N ILE A 14 -2.16 -3.66 2.61
CA ILE A 14 -1.36 -3.26 3.78
C ILE A 14 -0.70 -1.89 3.54
N CYS A 15 -0.14 -1.63 2.36
CA CYS A 15 0.45 -0.34 2.02
C CYS A 15 -0.59 0.79 2.08
N VAL A 16 -1.80 0.56 1.55
CA VAL A 16 -2.88 1.55 1.61
C VAL A 16 -3.32 1.81 3.05
N ILE A 17 -3.55 0.76 3.85
CA ILE A 17 -3.95 0.90 5.26
C ILE A 17 -2.90 1.67 6.05
N ALA A 18 -1.63 1.29 5.92
CA ALA A 18 -0.54 1.97 6.63
C ALA A 18 -0.35 3.42 6.16
N SER A 19 -0.51 3.71 4.86
CA SER A 19 -0.48 5.08 4.35
C SER A 19 -1.59 5.94 4.93
N LEU A 20 -2.78 5.37 5.11
CA LEU A 20 -3.95 6.04 5.67
C LEU A 20 -3.76 6.31 7.16
N LEU A 21 -3.22 5.34 7.91
CA LEU A 21 -2.85 5.53 9.32
C LEU A 21 -1.83 6.65 9.51
N LEU A 22 -0.81 6.71 8.65
CA LEU A 22 0.19 7.78 8.67
C LEU A 22 -0.43 9.14 8.33
N LEU A 23 -1.34 9.18 7.34
CA LEU A 23 -2.04 10.40 6.95
C LEU A 23 -2.87 10.95 8.12
N LEU A 24 -3.64 10.08 8.78
CA LEU A 24 -4.48 10.43 9.92
C LEU A 24 -3.67 10.88 11.14
N ASN A 25 -2.43 10.39 11.29
CA ASN A 25 -1.51 10.82 12.34
C ASN A 25 -0.69 12.07 11.98
N GLY A 26 -0.90 12.68 10.81
CA GLY A 26 -0.18 13.88 10.37
C GLY A 26 1.23 13.63 9.83
N TYR A 27 1.62 12.38 9.59
CA TYR A 27 2.89 12.01 8.97
C TYR A 27 2.79 12.06 7.42
N TYR A 28 2.52 13.26 6.88
CA TYR A 28 2.24 13.45 5.45
C TYR A 28 3.36 12.95 4.52
N GLY A 29 4.63 13.21 4.87
CA GLY A 29 5.78 12.77 4.08
C GLY A 29 5.87 11.24 3.98
N TYR A 30 5.76 10.55 5.12
CA TYR A 30 5.78 9.08 5.14
C TYR A 30 4.53 8.46 4.49
N SER A 31 3.35 9.08 4.67
CA SER A 31 2.11 8.66 4.03
C SER A 31 2.23 8.69 2.50
N GLY A 32 2.76 9.77 1.93
CA GLY A 32 2.96 9.91 0.49
C GLY A 32 3.93 8.87 -0.08
N VAL A 33 5.05 8.62 0.62
CA VAL A 33 6.00 7.57 0.24
C VAL A 33 5.33 6.19 0.27
N LEU A 34 4.58 5.89 1.32
CA LEU A 34 3.92 4.59 1.46
C LEU A 34 2.82 4.38 0.40
N LEU A 35 2.10 5.43 0.02
CA LEU A 35 1.17 5.39 -1.11
C LEU A 35 1.88 5.11 -2.43
N ALA A 36 3.02 5.74 -2.70
CA ALA A 36 3.79 5.50 -3.91
C ALA A 36 4.31 4.05 -3.98
N VAL A 37 4.77 3.50 -2.85
CA VAL A 37 5.16 2.08 -2.74
C VAL A 37 3.97 1.16 -2.98
N GLY A 38 2.81 1.45 -2.39
CA GLY A 38 1.57 0.69 -2.62
C GLY A 38 1.12 0.72 -4.09
N ALA A 39 1.23 1.87 -4.76
CA ALA A 39 0.94 2.00 -6.18
C ALA A 39 1.91 1.19 -7.05
N ALA A 40 3.20 1.17 -6.71
CA ALA A 40 4.18 0.34 -7.40
C ALA A 40 3.91 -1.16 -7.22
N ALA A 41 3.50 -1.59 -6.01
CA ALA A 41 3.11 -2.97 -5.75
C ALA A 41 1.86 -3.39 -6.54
N ALA A 42 0.94 -2.45 -6.82
CA ALA A 42 -0.27 -2.71 -7.59
C ALA A 42 -0.01 -3.05 -9.07
N VAL A 43 1.16 -2.70 -9.62
CA VAL A 43 1.55 -3.05 -11.00
C VAL A 43 1.70 -4.56 -11.20
N ASN A 44 1.95 -5.31 -10.12
CA ASN A 44 2.18 -6.75 -10.16
C ASN A 44 0.91 -7.58 -9.84
N LEU A 45 -0.25 -6.94 -9.77
CA LEU A 45 -1.56 -7.57 -9.52
C LEU A 45 -2.27 -8.00 -10.83
#